data_AF-A0A970YSI0-F1
#
_entry.id   AF-A0A970YSI0-F1
#
_cell.length_a   1.000
_cell.length_b   1.000
_cell.length_c   1.000
_cell.angle_alpha   90.00
_cell.angle_beta   90.00
_cell.angle_gamma   90.00
#
_symmetry.space_group_name_H-M   'P 1'
#
loop_
_entity.id
_entity.type
_entity.pdbx_description
1 polymer ?
#
loop_
_entity_poly.entity_id
_entity_poly.type
_entity_poly.pdbx_seq_one_letter_code
_entity_poly.pdbx_strand_id
1 'polypeptide(L)' 'MKKNKKKPKLYKDKNGEYIKQWYFVRGKQKFIKIYIIDGIPADEFYLQNADPITLLQDGHYELLDQINF' A
#
# COMPACT_ATOMS: atom_id res chain seq x y z
N MET A 1 -2.81 23.68 15.88
CA MET A 1 -2.55 24.00 14.45
C MET A 1 -2.62 22.71 13.63
N LYS A 2 -3.66 22.51 12.83
CA LYS A 2 -3.71 21.37 11.87
C LYS A 2 -2.68 21.66 10.78
N LYS A 3 -1.58 20.91 10.75
CA LYS A 3 -0.61 20.98 9.64
C LYS A 3 -1.36 20.57 8.36
N ASN A 4 -1.53 21.48 7.41
CA ASN A 4 -2.02 21.16 6.08
C ASN A 4 -1.04 20.17 5.43
N LYS A 5 -1.31 18.87 5.57
CA LYS A 5 -0.56 17.82 4.87
C LYS A 5 -0.83 18.02 3.39
N LYS A 6 0.18 18.49 2.65
CA LYS A 6 0.10 18.57 1.19
C LYS A 6 -0.23 17.17 0.66
N LYS A 7 -1.24 17.06 -0.21
CA LYS A 7 -1.56 15.81 -0.87
C LYS A 7 -0.31 15.33 -1.63
N PRO A 8 0.10 14.06 -1.50
CA PRO A 8 1.24 13.55 -2.23
C PRO A 8 0.97 13.65 -3.73
N LYS A 9 2.02 13.93 -4.51
CA LYS A 9 1.91 13.98 -5.97
C LYS A 9 1.73 12.56 -6.48
N LEU A 10 0.61 12.33 -7.18
CA LEU A 10 0.35 11.08 -7.89
C LEU A 10 1.10 11.07 -9.23
N TYR A 11 1.69 9.92 -9.53
CA TYR A 11 2.35 9.61 -10.79
C TYR A 11 1.60 8.47 -11.47
N LYS A 12 1.72 8.36 -12.81
CA LYS A 12 1.11 7.28 -13.59
C LYS A 12 2.15 6.55 -14.40
N ASP A 13 2.03 5.24 -14.48
CA ASP A 13 2.73 4.41 -15.47
C ASP A 13 1.79 3.32 -16.01
N LYS A 14 2.33 2.37 -16.78
CA LYS A 14 1.56 1.27 -17.38
C LYS A 14 0.86 0.35 -16.37
N ASN A 15 1.29 0.33 -15.11
CA ASN A 15 0.73 -0.52 -14.07
C ASN A 15 -0.31 0.24 -13.21
N GLY A 16 -0.42 1.56 -13.35
CA GLY A 16 -1.42 2.37 -12.66
C GLY A 16 -0.87 3.64 -12.00
N GLU A 17 -1.63 4.11 -11.00
CA GLU A 17 -1.29 5.29 -10.19
C GLU A 17 -0.38 4.91 -9.02
N TYR A 18 0.62 5.75 -8.73
CA TYR A 18 1.55 5.50 -7.63
C TYR A 18 2.08 6.78 -7.01
N ILE A 19 2.55 6.67 -5.77
CA ILE A 19 3.36 7.68 -5.08
C ILE A 19 4.81 7.22 -4.99
N LYS A 20 5.73 8.19 -4.90
CA LYS A 20 7.15 7.91 -4.66
C LYS A 20 7.45 8.04 -3.18
N GLN A 21 7.86 6.94 -2.56
CA GLN A 21 8.40 6.98 -1.21
C GLN A 21 9.93 6.96 -1.28
N TRP A 22 10.54 8.06 -0.84
CA TRP A 22 12.00 8.20 -0.81
C TRP A 22 12.56 7.54 0.44
N TYR A 23 13.69 6.86 0.28
CA TYR A 23 14.42 6.22 1.35
C TYR A 23 15.94 6.27 1.09
N PHE A 24 16.73 6.19 2.16
CA PHE A 24 18.19 6.23 2.07
C PHE A 24 18.74 4.82 2.29
N VAL A 25 19.62 4.37 1.39
CA VAL A 25 20.36 3.11 1.54
C VAL A 25 21.81 3.33 1.13
N ARG A 26 22.74 3.01 2.06
CA ARG A 26 24.19 3.09 1.84
C ARG A 26 24.64 4.47 1.31
N GLY A 27 24.13 5.54 1.92
CA GLY A 27 24.45 6.92 1.52
C GLY A 27 23.85 7.37 0.18
N LYS A 28 23.07 6.54 -0.50
CA LYS A 28 22.36 6.91 -1.73
C LYS A 28 20.88 7.11 -1.46
N GLN A 29 20.31 8.17 -2.03
CA GLN A 29 18.87 8.40 -2.02
C GLN A 29 18.22 7.59 -3.14
N LYS A 30 17.25 6.75 -2.77
CA LYS A 30 16.44 5.93 -3.69
C LYS A 30 14.97 6.21 -3.46
N PHE A 31 14.12 5.80 -4.40
CA PHE A 31 12.68 5.77 -4.19
C PHE A 31 12.12 4.40 -4.57
N ILE A 32 11.03 4.03 -3.90
CA ILE A 32 10.17 2.93 -4.29
C ILE A 32 8.84 3.51 -4.80
N LYS A 33 8.21 2.79 -5.74
CA LYS A 33 6.86 3.11 -6.20
C LYS A 33 5.87 2.37 -5.31
N ILE A 34 4.95 3.11 -4.70
CA ILE A 34 3.82 2.53 -3.97
C ILE A 34 2.59 2.77 -4.82
N TYR A 35 2.06 1.70 -5.41
CA TYR A 35 0.85 1.77 -6.21
C TYR A 35 -0.35 2.08 -5.32
N ILE A 36 -1.30 2.82 -5.89
CA ILE A 36 -2.51 3.27 -5.21
C ILE A 36 -3.70 2.79 -6.03
N ILE A 37 -4.64 2.16 -5.35
CA ILE A 37 -5.91 1.69 -5.88
C ILE A 37 -7.00 2.39 -5.05
N ASP A 38 -7.94 3.08 -5.71
CA ASP A 38 -9.03 3.83 -5.06
C ASP A 38 -8.61 4.79 -3.93
N GLY A 39 -7.38 5.33 -4.03
CA GLY A 39 -6.84 6.27 -3.04
C GLY A 39 -6.17 5.63 -1.83
N ILE A 40 -6.16 4.30 -1.71
CA ILE A 40 -5.39 3.54 -0.71
C ILE A 40 -4.19 2.81 -1.36
N PRO A 41 -3.10 2.55 -0.62
CA PRO A 41 -2.00 1.72 -1.12
C PRO A 41 -2.48 0.35 -1.59
N ALA A 42 -1.87 -0.18 -2.66
CA ALA A 42 -2.24 -1.46 -3.24
C ALA A 42 -2.15 -2.62 -2.24
N ASP A 43 -1.17 -2.60 -1.34
CA ASP A 43 -1.01 -3.62 -0.29
C ASP A 43 -2.19 -3.56 0.71
N GLU A 44 -2.63 -2.36 1.10
CA GLU A 44 -3.81 -2.19 1.96
C GLU A 44 -5.09 -2.62 1.24
N PHE A 45 -5.22 -2.28 -0.05
CA PHE A 45 -6.33 -2.73 -0.88
C PHE A 45 -6.37 -4.26 -0.96
N TYR A 46 -5.21 -4.90 -1.17
CA TYR A 46 -5.09 -6.34 -1.21
C TYR A 46 -5.56 -6.97 0.09
N LEU A 47 -5.04 -6.53 1.24
CA LEU A 47 -5.41 -7.09 2.54
C LEU A 47 -6.90 -6.92 2.88
N GLN A 48 -7.53 -5.83 2.44
CA GLN A 48 -8.95 -5.58 2.67
C GLN A 48 -9.88 -6.41 1.77
N ASN A 49 -9.42 -6.81 0.58
CA ASN A 49 -10.24 -7.47 -0.44
C ASN A 49 -9.84 -8.93 -0.71
N ALA A 50 -8.71 -9.38 -0.17
CA ALA A 50 -8.23 -10.75 -0.33
C ALA A 50 -9.23 -11.72 0.31
N ASP A 51 -9.46 -12.84 -0.38
CA ASP A 51 -10.31 -13.90 0.13
C ASP A 51 -9.63 -14.66 1.28
N PRO A 52 -10.39 -15.34 2.14
CA PRO A 52 -9.84 -16.07 3.28
C PRO A 52 -8.81 -17.15 2.90
N ILE A 53 -8.93 -17.79 1.74
CA ILE A 53 -7.97 -18.83 1.31
C ILE A 53 -6.62 -18.17 0.99
N THR A 54 -6.65 -17.06 0.26
CA THR A 54 -5.45 -16.28 -0.08
C THR A 54 -4.78 -15.74 1.18
N LEU A 55 -5.53 -15.14 2.11
CA LEU A 55 -5.00 -14.64 3.38
C LEU A 55 -4.34 -15.76 4.22
N LEU A 56 -4.92 -16.95 4.22
CA LEU A 56 -4.35 -18.12 4.89
C LEU A 56 -3.01 -18.54 4.27
N GLN A 57 -2.93 -18.59 2.94
CA GLN A 57 -1.72 -18.98 2.22
C GLN A 57 -0.57 -17.98 2.43
N ASP A 58 -0.89 -16.69 2.49
CA ASP A 58 0.08 -15.62 2.73
C ASP A 58 0.44 -15.44 4.22
N GLY A 59 -0.22 -16.18 5.11
CA GLY A 59 0.05 -16.15 6.55
C GLY A 59 -0.54 -14.94 7.29
N HIS A 60 -1.55 -14.29 6.72
CA HIS A 60 -2.27 -13.16 7.31
C HIS A 60 -3.36 -13.61 8.29
N TYR A 61 -3.00 -14.44 9.28
CA TYR A 61 -3.95 -15.03 10.23
C TYR A 61 -4.72 -13.99 11.05
N GLU A 62 -4.10 -12.87 11.40
CA GLU A 62 -4.72 -11.77 12.15
C GLU A 62 -5.94 -11.14 11.42
N LEU A 63 -5.96 -11.25 10.09
CA LEU A 63 -7.06 -10.77 9.26
C LEU A 63 -8.16 -11.82 9.12
N LEU A 64 -7.82 -13.11 9.19
CA LEU A 64 -8.80 -14.20 9.18
C LEU A 64 -9.70 -14.15 10.40
N ASP A 65 -9.14 -13.87 11.59
CA ASP A 65 -9.90 -13.76 12.83
C ASP A 65 -10.96 -12.64 12.81
N GLN A 66 -10.80 -11.66 11.92
CA GLN A 66 -11.74 -10.54 11.75
C GLN A 66 -12.87 -10.88 10.76
N ILE A 67 -12.68 -11.90 9.94
CA ILE A 67 -13.69 -12.37 9.00
C ILE A 67 -14.64 -13.29 9.79
N ASN A 68 -15.67 -12.69 10.37
CA ASN A 68 -16.74 -13.45 11.03
C ASN A 68 -17.42 -14.36 9.99
N PHE A 69 -17.36 -15.68 10.22
CA PHE A 69 -18.10 -16.69 9.48
C PHE A 69 -19.56 -16.79 9.94
#